data_AF-A0A7V8CW42-F1
#
_entry.id   AF-A0A7V8CW42-F1
#
_cell.length_a   1.000
_cell.length_b   1.000
_cell.length_c   1.000
_cell.angle_alpha   90.00
_cell.angle_beta   90.00
_cell.angle_gamma   90.00
#
_symmetry.space_group_name_H-M   'P 1'
#
loop_
_entity.id
_entity.type
_entity.pdbx_description
1 polymer ?
#
loop_
_entity_poly.entity_id
_entity_poly.type
_entity_poly.pdbx_seq_one_letter_code
_entity_poly.pdbx_strand_id
1 'polypeptide(L)'
;MSDTRTPMPFSLGLTLDRAIARYRAHALEYMAIAAIMQLPIALTLIITHGTTDQIFASGMRFTSLNDVLRMIVMLICVTFAIHATIIFAQAAITQRAIHIAQAQKPTFAQSFVQIFRHPLRISILSLISFIIHIISLIGCMIIVFYFIVDEIMLFSSQPEHTRLLTGVFLLALYLAMFVVQARVILALPIAIAEQIGVRASINRSWQLTAGAWVPAYLCGAIIVLLYSFCIFAPSLVLGSRWQNFLGLLLIRTILLIICLPIMGLIRLQLYEHQRTRREGDDLAARMAQVGYVGKG
;
A
#
# COMPACT_ATOMS: atom_id res chain seq x y z
N MET A 1 30.91 -28.50 -6.51
CA MET A 1 31.32 -27.30 -5.76
C MET A 1 30.05 -26.55 -5.36
N SER A 2 29.68 -26.62 -4.07
CA SER A 2 28.52 -25.90 -3.54
C SER A 2 28.88 -24.42 -3.45
N ASP A 3 28.29 -23.62 -4.32
CA ASP A 3 28.35 -22.17 -4.31
C ASP A 3 27.67 -21.69 -3.02
N THR A 4 28.42 -21.61 -1.91
CA THR A 4 27.97 -21.00 -0.65
C THR A 4 27.86 -19.51 -0.89
N ARG A 5 26.80 -19.11 -1.59
CA ARG A 5 26.44 -17.70 -1.75
C ARG A 5 26.09 -17.20 -0.36
N THR A 6 27.00 -16.42 0.20
CA THR A 6 26.71 -15.60 1.37
C THR A 6 25.42 -14.83 1.11
N PRO A 7 24.49 -14.78 2.07
CA PRO A 7 23.24 -14.06 1.91
C PRO A 7 23.56 -12.60 1.62
N MET A 8 23.19 -12.13 0.42
CA MET A 8 23.48 -10.75 0.04
C MET A 8 22.86 -9.79 1.08
N PRO A 9 23.60 -8.74 1.51
CA PRO A 9 23.03 -7.70 2.35
C PRO A 9 21.82 -7.09 1.65
N PHE A 10 20.79 -6.75 2.43
CA PHE A 10 19.63 -6.07 1.87
C PHE A 10 20.07 -4.76 1.24
N SER A 11 19.79 -4.59 -0.04
CA SER A 11 20.01 -3.35 -0.77
C SER A 11 18.67 -2.85 -1.28
N LEU A 12 18.25 -1.71 -0.72
CA LEU A 12 17.07 -0.99 -1.19
C LEU A 12 17.22 -0.62 -2.66
N GLY A 13 18.40 -0.14 -3.05
CA GLY A 13 18.73 0.19 -4.44
C GLY A 13 18.52 -1.01 -5.37
N LEU A 14 19.07 -2.17 -5.04
CA LEU A 14 18.89 -3.39 -5.84
C LEU A 14 17.42 -3.82 -5.94
N THR A 15 16.64 -3.64 -4.87
CA THR A 15 15.20 -3.94 -4.87
C THR A 15 14.44 -3.02 -5.82
N LEU A 16 14.76 -1.72 -5.80
CA LEU A 16 14.17 -0.72 -6.70
C LEU A 16 14.61 -0.94 -8.15
N ASP A 17 15.90 -1.17 -8.39
CA ASP A 17 16.45 -1.41 -9.72
C ASP A 17 15.82 -2.61 -10.40
N ARG A 18 15.66 -3.72 -9.66
CA ARG A 18 14.96 -4.91 -10.17
C ARG A 18 13.50 -4.64 -10.46
N ALA A 19 12.80 -3.91 -9.58
CA ALA A 19 11.42 -3.54 -9.80
C ALA A 19 11.25 -2.67 -11.05
N ILE A 20 12.13 -1.67 -11.23
CA ILE A 20 12.13 -0.76 -12.39
C ILE A 20 12.51 -1.52 -13.67
N ALA A 21 13.52 -2.39 -13.63
CA ALA A 21 13.93 -3.19 -14.77
C ALA A 21 12.77 -4.10 -15.24
N ARG A 22 12.09 -4.75 -14.30
CA ARG A 22 10.92 -5.60 -14.58
C ARG A 22 9.75 -4.79 -15.12
N TYR A 23 9.51 -3.59 -14.56
CA TYR A 23 8.52 -2.66 -15.09
C TYR A 23 8.83 -2.29 -16.55
N ARG A 24 10.06 -1.87 -16.85
CA ARG A 24 10.48 -1.47 -18.20
C ARG A 24 10.30 -2.59 -19.22
N ALA A 25 10.60 -3.84 -18.85
CA ALA A 25 10.46 -4.99 -19.74
C ALA A 25 8.99 -5.28 -20.14
N HIS A 26 8.02 -4.95 -19.28
CA HIS A 26 6.60 -5.27 -19.48
C HIS A 26 5.67 -4.07 -19.19
N ALA A 27 6.12 -2.85 -19.47
CA ALA A 27 5.47 -1.62 -19.03
C ALA A 27 4.02 -1.52 -19.51
N LEU A 28 3.80 -1.81 -20.80
CA LEU A 28 2.46 -1.77 -21.42
C LEU A 28 1.49 -2.75 -20.76
N GLU A 29 1.93 -3.96 -20.44
CA GLU A 29 1.06 -4.96 -19.79
C GLU A 29 0.65 -4.51 -18.39
N TYR A 30 1.59 -4.00 -17.60
CA TYR A 30 1.28 -3.53 -16.25
C TYR A 30 0.43 -2.27 -16.24
N MET A 31 0.69 -1.33 -17.16
CA MET A 31 -0.15 -0.14 -17.33
C MET A 31 -1.56 -0.51 -17.78
N ALA A 32 -1.72 -1.49 -18.69
CA ALA A 32 -3.03 -1.96 -19.12
C ALA A 32 -3.82 -2.57 -17.95
N ILE A 33 -3.17 -3.39 -17.11
CA ILE A 33 -3.80 -3.92 -15.87
C ILE A 33 -4.26 -2.76 -14.97
N ALA A 34 -3.39 -1.80 -14.71
CA ALA A 34 -3.71 -0.67 -13.85
C ALA A 34 -4.85 0.19 -14.44
N ALA A 35 -4.83 0.45 -15.75
CA ALA A 35 -5.87 1.22 -16.43
C ALA A 35 -7.25 0.54 -16.36
N ILE A 36 -7.31 -0.76 -16.64
CA ILE A 36 -8.57 -1.53 -16.56
C ILE A 36 -9.13 -1.52 -15.14
N MET A 37 -8.27 -1.67 -14.13
CA MET A 37 -8.73 -1.65 -12.74
C MET A 37 -9.15 -0.25 -12.29
N GLN A 38 -8.49 0.81 -12.74
CA GLN A 38 -8.82 2.20 -12.35
C GLN A 38 -10.03 2.77 -13.11
N LEU A 39 -10.33 2.28 -14.31
CA LEU A 39 -11.39 2.82 -15.16
C LEU A 39 -12.78 2.83 -14.48
N PRO A 40 -13.25 1.75 -13.82
CA PRO A 40 -14.54 1.77 -13.12
C PRO A 40 -14.64 2.85 -12.04
N ILE A 41 -13.55 3.11 -11.32
CA ILE A 41 -13.51 4.17 -10.31
C ILE A 41 -13.56 5.53 -10.98
N ALA A 42 -12.72 5.76 -11.98
CA ALA A 42 -12.70 7.04 -12.68
C ALA A 42 -14.10 7.37 -13.24
N LEU A 43 -14.75 6.39 -13.88
CA LEU A 43 -16.12 6.53 -14.36
C LEU A 43 -17.12 6.78 -13.22
N THR A 44 -17.04 6.02 -12.13
CA THR A 44 -17.91 6.21 -10.97
C THR A 44 -17.75 7.62 -10.40
N LEU A 45 -16.51 8.10 -10.24
CA LEU A 45 -16.22 9.44 -9.74
C LEU A 45 -16.69 10.55 -10.70
N ILE A 46 -16.62 10.34 -12.02
CA ILE A 46 -17.18 11.27 -12.99
C ILE A 46 -18.71 11.34 -12.88
N ILE A 47 -19.37 10.18 -12.79
CA ILE A 47 -20.83 10.09 -12.68
C ILE A 47 -21.28 10.70 -11.34
N THR A 48 -20.60 10.38 -10.23
CA THR A 48 -20.94 10.91 -8.91
C THR A 48 -20.54 12.37 -8.74
N HIS A 49 -19.55 12.87 -9.48
CA HIS A 49 -19.26 14.30 -9.54
C HIS A 49 -20.44 15.08 -10.12
N GLY A 50 -21.00 14.62 -11.25
CA GLY A 50 -22.18 15.26 -11.83
C GLY A 50 -23.40 15.32 -10.89
N THR A 51 -23.57 14.31 -10.02
CA THR A 51 -24.64 14.31 -9.01
C THR A 51 -24.28 15.10 -7.75
N THR A 52 -23.02 15.06 -7.29
CA THR A 52 -22.57 15.84 -6.12
C THR A 52 -22.47 17.34 -6.42
N ASP A 53 -22.17 17.74 -7.65
CA ASP A 53 -22.21 19.14 -8.10
C ASP A 53 -23.60 19.75 -7.96
N GLN A 54 -24.64 19.00 -8.33
CA GLN A 54 -26.02 19.45 -8.15
C GLN A 54 -26.39 19.58 -6.66
N ILE A 55 -25.81 18.73 -5.81
CA ILE A 55 -26.05 18.71 -4.37
C ILE A 55 -25.33 19.86 -3.64
N PHE A 56 -24.10 20.21 -4.03
CA PHE A 56 -23.36 21.33 -3.43
C PHE A 56 -23.76 22.68 -4.03
N ALA A 57 -24.05 22.75 -5.33
CA ALA A 57 -24.53 23.97 -6.00
C ALA A 57 -25.96 24.36 -5.57
N SER A 58 -26.79 23.39 -5.16
CA SER A 58 -28.09 23.66 -4.53
C SER A 58 -27.96 24.17 -3.08
N GLY A 59 -26.74 24.30 -2.55
CA GLY A 59 -26.48 24.92 -1.27
C GLY A 59 -27.02 24.11 -0.09
N MET A 60 -26.88 22.78 -0.13
CA MET A 60 -27.17 21.95 1.05
C MET A 60 -26.40 22.49 2.25
N ARG A 61 -27.12 23.20 3.13
CA ARG A 61 -26.71 23.40 4.51
C ARG A 61 -26.88 22.04 5.18
N PHE A 62 -25.86 21.56 5.89
CA PHE A 62 -26.02 20.41 6.76
C PHE A 62 -27.02 20.80 7.87
N THR A 63 -28.31 20.52 7.66
CA THR A 63 -29.38 20.94 8.56
C THR A 63 -29.59 19.95 9.70
N SER A 64 -29.03 18.74 9.60
CA SER A 64 -29.12 17.72 10.63
C SER A 64 -27.83 16.91 10.80
N LEU A 65 -27.66 16.31 11.99
CA LEU A 65 -26.63 15.31 12.25
C LEU A 65 -26.71 14.13 11.27
N ASN A 66 -27.91 13.77 10.82
CA ASN A 66 -28.11 12.70 9.85
C ASN A 66 -27.48 13.00 8.49
N ASP A 67 -27.48 14.26 8.05
CA ASP A 67 -26.84 14.65 6.78
C ASP A 67 -25.32 14.55 6.86
N VAL A 68 -24.75 14.94 8.01
CA VAL A 68 -23.32 14.77 8.30
C VAL A 68 -22.95 13.29 8.32
N LEU A 69 -23.74 12.44 9.01
CA LEU A 69 -23.51 11.00 9.05
C LEU A 69 -23.59 10.34 7.67
N ARG A 70 -24.58 10.71 6.85
CA ARG A 70 -24.71 10.22 5.46
C ARG A 70 -23.50 10.60 4.61
N MET A 71 -23.02 11.84 4.73
CA MET A 71 -21.80 12.28 4.03
C MET A 71 -20.57 11.50 4.49
N ILE A 72 -20.38 11.29 5.79
CA ILE A 72 -19.26 10.51 6.34
C ILE A 72 -19.30 9.07 5.82
N VAL A 73 -20.47 8.42 5.86
CA VAL A 73 -20.63 7.06 5.34
C VAL A 73 -20.29 7.01 3.85
N MET A 74 -20.79 7.96 3.05
CA MET A 74 -20.46 8.06 1.62
C MET A 74 -18.95 8.21 1.40
N LEU A 75 -18.28 9.09 2.13
CA LEU A 75 -16.82 9.29 2.04
C LEU A 75 -16.05 8.02 2.41
N ILE A 76 -16.46 7.32 3.47
CA ILE A 76 -15.86 6.05 3.88
C ILE A 76 -16.02 5.01 2.78
N CYS A 77 -17.23 4.86 2.21
CA CYS A 77 -17.51 3.91 1.14
C CYS A 77 -16.69 4.20 -0.13
N VAL A 78 -16.61 5.47 -0.55
CA VAL A 78 -15.80 5.88 -1.71
C VAL A 78 -14.32 5.62 -1.47
N THR A 79 -13.81 6.00 -0.29
CA THR A 79 -12.39 5.77 0.06
C THR A 79 -12.07 4.28 0.11
N PHE A 80 -12.97 3.46 0.68
CA PHE A 80 -12.83 2.02 0.69
C PHE A 80 -12.82 1.43 -0.72
N ALA A 81 -13.73 1.87 -1.60
CA ALA A 81 -13.78 1.41 -2.99
C ALA A 81 -12.48 1.75 -3.76
N ILE A 82 -11.94 2.96 -3.54
CA ILE A 82 -10.65 3.37 -4.10
C ILE A 82 -9.51 2.49 -3.60
N HIS A 83 -9.43 2.32 -2.28
CA HIS A 83 -8.41 1.50 -1.65
C HIS A 83 -8.48 0.04 -2.12
N ALA A 84 -9.68 -0.52 -2.21
CA ALA A 84 -9.89 -1.88 -2.68
C ALA A 84 -9.37 -2.06 -4.10
N THR A 85 -9.73 -1.18 -5.02
CA THR A 85 -9.25 -1.27 -6.41
C THR A 85 -7.74 -1.16 -6.52
N ILE A 86 -7.10 -0.33 -5.69
CA ILE A 86 -5.62 -0.27 -5.62
C ILE A 86 -5.05 -1.64 -5.21
N ILE A 87 -5.61 -2.26 -4.18
CA ILE A 87 -5.17 -3.58 -3.70
C ILE A 87 -5.43 -4.67 -4.76
N PHE A 88 -6.59 -4.65 -5.43
CA PHE A 88 -6.89 -5.56 -6.55
C PHE A 88 -5.94 -5.36 -7.73
N ALA A 89 -5.62 -4.12 -8.09
CA ALA A 89 -4.63 -3.83 -9.13
C ALA A 89 -3.24 -4.32 -8.74
N GLN A 90 -2.81 -4.10 -7.49
CA GLN A 90 -1.53 -4.62 -6.99
C GLN A 90 -1.51 -6.15 -6.98
N ALA A 91 -2.63 -6.79 -6.65
CA ALA A 91 -2.75 -8.25 -6.73
C ALA A 91 -2.57 -8.74 -8.17
N ALA A 92 -3.25 -8.09 -9.12
CA ALA A 92 -3.16 -8.35 -10.54
C ALA A 92 -1.74 -8.26 -11.09
N ILE A 93 -1.06 -7.15 -10.78
CA ILE A 93 0.33 -6.88 -11.18
C ILE A 93 1.25 -7.95 -10.59
N THR A 94 1.08 -8.28 -9.31
CA THR A 94 1.89 -9.30 -8.62
C THR A 94 1.72 -10.67 -9.28
N GLN A 95 0.48 -11.08 -9.55
CA GLN A 95 0.19 -12.36 -10.19
C GLN A 95 0.77 -12.43 -11.61
N ARG A 96 0.60 -11.36 -12.40
CA ARG A 96 1.17 -11.28 -13.76
C ARG A 96 2.69 -11.39 -13.72
N ALA A 97 3.33 -10.67 -12.81
CA ALA A 97 4.76 -10.73 -12.63
C ALA A 97 5.23 -12.16 -12.32
N ILE A 98 4.58 -12.86 -11.39
CA ILE A 98 4.92 -14.25 -11.04
C ILE A 98 4.83 -15.18 -12.26
N HIS A 99 3.75 -15.10 -13.05
CA HIS A 99 3.63 -15.94 -14.26
C HIS A 99 4.76 -15.69 -15.27
N ILE A 100 5.08 -14.41 -15.51
CA ILE A 100 6.18 -14.03 -16.41
C ILE A 100 7.50 -14.65 -15.94
N ALA A 101 7.78 -14.64 -14.63
CA ALA A 101 9.01 -15.24 -14.08
C ALA A 101 9.01 -16.78 -14.17
N GLN A 102 7.84 -17.42 -14.12
CA GLN A 102 7.71 -18.87 -14.26
C GLN A 102 7.72 -19.34 -15.73
N ALA A 103 8.01 -18.44 -16.69
CA ALA A 103 7.88 -18.67 -18.13
C ALA A 103 6.49 -19.19 -18.56
N GLN A 104 5.50 -19.09 -17.68
CA GLN A 104 4.11 -19.31 -18.03
C GLN A 104 3.67 -18.02 -18.71
N LYS A 105 3.28 -18.10 -19.98
CA LYS A 105 2.69 -16.98 -20.72
C LYS A 105 1.18 -17.16 -20.81
N PRO A 106 0.43 -17.12 -19.68
CA PRO A 106 -1.01 -17.07 -19.78
C PRO A 106 -1.40 -15.84 -20.58
N THR A 107 -2.48 -15.94 -21.34
CA THR A 107 -3.02 -14.79 -22.04
C THR A 107 -3.40 -13.71 -21.02
N PHE A 108 -3.46 -12.45 -21.47
CA PHE A 108 -3.87 -11.33 -20.61
C PHE A 108 -5.21 -11.62 -19.90
N ALA A 109 -6.17 -12.18 -20.63
CA ALA A 109 -7.48 -12.59 -20.11
C ALA A 109 -7.38 -13.67 -19.03
N GLN A 110 -6.54 -14.69 -19.23
CA GLN A 110 -6.33 -15.75 -18.22
C GLN A 110 -5.71 -15.20 -16.93
N SER A 111 -4.76 -14.28 -17.06
CA SER A 111 -4.17 -13.59 -15.89
C SER A 111 -5.23 -12.80 -15.12
N PHE A 112 -6.16 -12.16 -15.84
CA PHE A 112 -7.26 -11.41 -15.25
C PHE A 112 -8.27 -12.30 -14.50
N VAL A 113 -8.73 -13.38 -15.14
CA VAL A 113 -9.71 -14.30 -14.55
C VAL A 113 -9.18 -14.95 -13.28
N GLN A 114 -7.89 -15.25 -13.21
CA GLN A 114 -7.32 -15.88 -12.02
C GLN A 114 -7.29 -14.96 -10.79
N ILE A 115 -7.24 -13.64 -10.95
CA ILE A 115 -7.36 -12.69 -9.83
C ILE A 115 -8.75 -12.83 -9.18
N PHE A 116 -9.77 -12.97 -10.02
CA PHE A 116 -11.15 -13.16 -9.59
C PHE A 116 -11.48 -14.58 -9.12
N ARG A 117 -10.51 -15.50 -9.10
CA ARG A 117 -10.70 -16.82 -8.46
C ARG A 117 -10.62 -16.77 -6.95
N HIS A 118 -10.00 -15.74 -6.38
CA HIS A 118 -9.88 -15.56 -4.94
C HIS A 118 -10.36 -14.18 -4.46
N PRO A 119 -11.58 -13.75 -4.85
CA PRO A 119 -12.03 -12.39 -4.60
C PRO A 119 -12.22 -12.15 -3.10
N LEU A 120 -12.76 -13.12 -2.37
CA LEU A 120 -12.95 -13.04 -0.91
C LEU A 120 -11.63 -12.75 -0.18
N ARG A 121 -10.56 -13.44 -0.57
CA ARG A 121 -9.25 -13.32 0.07
C ARG A 121 -8.62 -11.94 -0.15
N ILE A 122 -8.68 -11.45 -1.39
CA ILE A 122 -8.18 -10.12 -1.74
C ILE A 122 -9.04 -9.04 -1.06
N SER A 123 -10.37 -9.23 -1.01
CA SER A 123 -11.28 -8.33 -0.31
C SER A 123 -11.01 -8.25 1.19
N ILE A 124 -10.74 -9.37 1.87
CA ILE A 124 -10.40 -9.36 3.30
C ILE A 124 -9.04 -8.67 3.52
N LEU A 125 -8.02 -8.96 2.70
CA LEU A 125 -6.73 -8.26 2.79
C LEU A 125 -6.87 -6.75 2.53
N SER A 126 -7.71 -6.38 1.57
CA SER A 126 -8.06 -4.98 1.31
C SER A 126 -8.71 -4.33 2.54
N LEU A 127 -9.68 -5.00 3.16
CA LEU A 127 -10.36 -4.49 4.35
C LEU A 127 -9.39 -4.30 5.52
N ILE A 128 -8.53 -5.28 5.79
CA ILE A 128 -7.49 -5.16 6.83
C ILE A 128 -6.55 -3.99 6.51
N SER A 129 -6.08 -3.89 5.26
CA SER A 129 -5.20 -2.80 4.85
C SER A 129 -5.89 -1.43 4.96
N PHE A 130 -7.18 -1.35 4.64
CA PHE A 130 -7.97 -0.13 4.74
C PHE A 130 -8.15 0.30 6.20
N ILE A 131 -8.49 -0.63 7.10
CA ILE A 131 -8.61 -0.35 8.53
C ILE A 131 -7.28 0.19 9.08
N ILE A 132 -6.16 -0.45 8.76
CA ILE A 132 -4.83 0.03 9.17
C ILE A 132 -4.57 1.44 8.61
N HIS A 133 -4.92 1.70 7.35
CA HIS A 133 -4.73 2.99 6.71
C HIS A 133 -5.57 4.10 7.37
N ILE A 134 -6.86 3.86 7.62
CA ILE A 134 -7.76 4.81 8.27
C ILE A 134 -7.32 5.11 9.71
N ILE A 135 -6.97 4.09 10.49
CA ILE A 135 -6.47 4.29 11.86
C ILE A 135 -5.18 5.13 11.85
N SER A 136 -4.28 4.85 10.91
CA SER A 136 -3.03 5.62 10.75
C SER A 136 -3.30 7.07 10.34
N LEU A 137 -4.25 7.29 9.43
CA LEU A 137 -4.65 8.63 8.99
C LEU A 137 -5.29 9.43 10.13
N ILE A 138 -6.23 8.83 10.87
CA ILE A 138 -6.88 9.47 12.03
C ILE A 138 -5.81 9.82 13.09
N GLY A 139 -4.91 8.88 13.40
CA GLY A 139 -3.81 9.13 14.33
C GLY A 139 -2.93 10.30 13.88
N CYS A 140 -2.57 10.35 12.59
CA CYS A 140 -1.79 11.45 12.01
C CYS A 140 -2.53 12.79 12.09
N MET A 141 -3.82 12.83 11.74
CA MET A 141 -4.62 14.05 11.82
C MET A 141 -4.76 14.54 13.26
N ILE A 142 -4.92 13.65 14.24
CA ILE A 142 -4.96 14.03 15.66
C ILE A 142 -3.62 14.62 16.10
N ILE A 143 -2.50 14.03 15.69
CA ILE A 143 -1.15 14.56 15.97
C ILE A 143 -0.98 15.95 15.38
N VAL A 144 -1.24 16.09 14.08
CA VAL A 144 -1.08 17.36 13.36
C VAL A 144 -2.02 18.42 13.92
N PHE A 145 -3.28 18.08 14.20
CA PHE A 145 -4.24 18.99 14.82
C PHE A 145 -3.79 19.39 16.22
N TYR A 146 -3.28 18.47 17.03
CA TYR A 146 -2.74 18.77 18.34
C TYR A 146 -1.57 19.76 18.26
N PHE A 147 -0.60 19.52 17.38
CA PHE A 147 0.55 20.44 17.19
C PHE A 147 0.14 21.80 16.63
N ILE A 148 -0.74 21.85 15.62
CA ILE A 148 -1.22 23.11 15.05
C ILE A 148 -2.06 23.89 16.06
N VAL A 149 -2.95 23.24 16.81
CA VAL A 149 -3.75 23.89 17.84
C VAL A 149 -2.88 24.36 18.99
N ASP A 150 -1.85 23.61 19.40
CA ASP A 150 -0.90 24.05 20.44
C ASP A 150 -0.03 25.23 19.97
N GLU A 151 0.41 25.23 18.71
CA GLU A 151 1.19 26.32 18.10
C GLU A 151 0.35 27.58 17.83
N ILE A 152 -0.94 27.45 17.53
CA ILE A 152 -1.88 28.57 17.42
C ILE A 152 -2.33 29.05 18.81
N MET A 153 -2.49 28.13 19.77
CA MET A 153 -2.82 28.42 21.18
C MET A 153 -1.55 28.66 21.99
N LEU A 154 -0.71 29.58 21.52
CA LEU A 154 0.51 30.13 22.18
C LEU A 154 0.31 30.65 23.63
N PHE A 155 -0.85 30.44 24.24
CA PHE A 155 -1.23 30.84 25.61
C PHE A 155 -2.10 29.79 26.33
N SER A 156 -1.98 28.51 26.00
CA SER A 156 -2.66 27.45 26.76
C SER A 156 -2.09 27.34 28.18
N SER A 157 -2.96 27.22 29.18
CA SER A 157 -2.66 27.11 30.61
C SER A 157 -2.32 25.69 31.07
N GLN A 158 -2.15 24.73 30.13
CA GLN A 158 -1.80 23.36 30.50
C GLN A 158 -0.32 23.23 30.90
N PRO A 159 0.01 22.45 31.95
CA PRO A 159 1.38 22.19 32.34
C PRO A 159 2.18 21.58 31.18
N GLU A 160 3.42 22.06 30.97
CA GLU A 160 4.31 21.60 29.89
C GLU A 160 4.50 20.07 29.89
N HIS A 161 4.53 19.44 31.06
CA HIS A 161 4.67 18.00 31.22
C HIS A 161 3.50 17.20 30.63
N THR A 162 2.26 17.67 30.76
CA THR A 162 1.09 16.98 30.21
C THR A 162 1.12 17.02 28.68
N ARG A 163 1.62 18.13 28.09
CA ARG A 163 1.75 18.27 26.64
C ARG A 163 2.79 17.35 26.04
N LEU A 164 3.97 17.32 26.67
CA LEU A 164 5.04 16.42 26.26
C LEU A 164 4.57 14.96 26.30
N LEU A 165 3.87 14.56 27.36
CA LEU A 165 3.33 13.21 27.50
C LEU A 165 2.29 12.87 26.43
N THR A 166 1.35 13.78 26.14
CA THR A 166 0.35 13.57 25.08
C THR A 166 0.98 13.50 23.68
N GLY A 167 1.92 14.41 23.37
CA GLY A 167 2.64 14.39 22.09
C GLY A 167 3.47 13.12 21.90
N VAL A 168 4.20 12.70 22.94
CA VAL A 168 4.98 11.45 22.94
C VAL A 168 4.06 10.23 22.79
N PHE A 169 2.92 10.20 23.48
CA PHE A 169 1.95 9.11 23.36
C PHE A 169 1.40 8.98 21.94
N LEU A 170 0.98 10.10 21.34
CA LEU A 170 0.45 10.09 19.98
C LEU A 170 1.53 9.71 18.95
N LEU A 171 2.75 10.23 19.10
CA LEU A 171 3.88 9.82 18.27
C LEU A 171 4.18 8.33 18.40
N ALA A 172 4.16 7.78 19.62
CA ALA A 172 4.34 6.35 19.86
C ALA A 172 3.25 5.52 19.19
N LEU A 173 1.98 5.95 19.25
CA LEU A 173 0.87 5.31 18.57
C LEU A 173 1.05 5.32 17.04
N TYR A 174 1.49 6.44 16.47
CA TYR A 174 1.78 6.56 15.05
C TYR A 174 2.91 5.63 14.62
N LEU A 175 4.03 5.63 15.35
CA LEU A 175 5.16 4.74 15.08
C LEU A 175 4.75 3.26 15.19
N ALA A 176 3.91 2.90 16.17
CA ALA A 176 3.38 1.54 16.31
C ALA A 176 2.55 1.12 15.09
N MET A 177 1.67 1.99 14.59
CA MET A 177 0.87 1.73 13.39
C MET A 177 1.75 1.57 12.14
N PHE A 178 2.83 2.35 12.03
CA PHE A 178 3.82 2.20 10.96
C PHE A 178 4.55 0.86 11.01
N VAL A 179 4.93 0.41 12.21
CA VAL A 179 5.52 -0.92 12.38
C VAL A 179 4.53 -1.99 11.93
N VAL A 180 3.27 -1.91 12.33
CA VAL A 180 2.23 -2.86 11.88
C VAL A 180 2.12 -2.86 10.36
N GLN A 181 2.08 -1.69 9.72
CA GLN A 181 2.01 -1.57 8.27
C GLN A 181 3.23 -2.20 7.57
N ALA A 182 4.44 -1.93 8.07
CA ALA A 182 5.67 -2.54 7.57
C ALA A 182 5.68 -4.07 7.75
N ARG A 183 5.05 -4.58 8.81
CA ARG A 183 4.96 -6.03 9.09
C ARG A 183 3.94 -6.75 8.21
N VAL A 184 2.90 -6.06 7.73
CA VAL A 184 1.90 -6.64 6.83
C VAL A 184 2.13 -6.33 5.35
N ILE A 185 3.18 -5.57 5.02
CA ILE A 185 3.46 -5.12 3.64
C ILE A 185 3.63 -6.27 2.65
N LEU A 186 4.08 -7.44 3.11
CA LEU A 186 4.29 -8.64 2.29
C LEU A 186 3.08 -9.57 2.25
N ALA A 187 2.03 -9.31 3.02
CA ALA A 187 0.88 -10.22 3.11
C ALA A 187 0.23 -10.46 1.74
N LEU A 188 0.09 -9.42 0.90
CA LEU A 188 -0.46 -9.54 -0.44
C LEU A 188 0.44 -10.37 -1.40
N PRO A 189 1.73 -10.07 -1.58
CA PRO A 189 2.58 -10.89 -2.45
C PRO A 189 2.76 -12.32 -1.94
N ILE A 190 2.89 -12.53 -0.62
CA ILE A 190 2.89 -13.87 -0.02
C ILE A 190 1.62 -14.60 -0.37
N ALA A 191 0.48 -13.92 -0.23
CA ALA A 191 -0.78 -14.51 -0.54
C ALA A 191 -0.79 -15.03 -2.00
N ILE A 192 -0.41 -14.20 -2.95
CA ILE A 192 -0.49 -14.57 -4.36
C ILE A 192 0.56 -15.64 -4.72
N ALA A 193 1.79 -15.49 -4.23
CA ALA A 193 2.90 -16.39 -4.56
C ALA A 193 2.78 -17.76 -3.89
N GLU A 194 2.36 -17.82 -2.63
CA GLU A 194 2.32 -19.06 -1.84
C GLU A 194 0.92 -19.69 -1.80
N GLN A 195 -0.11 -19.01 -2.32
CA GLN A 195 -1.50 -19.48 -2.38
C GLN A 195 -2.13 -19.85 -1.01
N ILE A 196 -1.63 -19.28 0.10
CA ILE A 196 -2.07 -19.57 1.49
C ILE A 196 -3.18 -18.67 2.08
N GLY A 197 -4.03 -19.13 2.99
CA GLY A 197 -5.10 -18.28 3.58
C GLY A 197 -4.64 -16.91 4.15
N VAL A 198 -5.56 -15.94 4.28
CA VAL A 198 -5.27 -14.56 4.74
C VAL A 198 -4.45 -14.54 6.03
N ARG A 199 -4.92 -15.26 7.05
CA ARG A 199 -4.24 -15.35 8.35
C ARG A 199 -2.81 -15.89 8.22
N ALA A 200 -2.63 -16.94 7.41
CA ALA A 200 -1.32 -17.52 7.16
C ALA A 200 -0.39 -16.54 6.42
N SER A 201 -0.91 -15.81 5.43
CA SER A 201 -0.13 -14.80 4.69
C SER A 201 0.36 -13.65 5.57
N ILE A 202 -0.48 -13.21 6.51
CA ILE A 202 -0.16 -12.16 7.47
C ILE A 202 0.90 -12.66 8.47
N ASN A 203 0.72 -13.87 9.03
CA ASN A 203 1.70 -14.47 9.93
C ASN A 203 3.06 -14.68 9.24
N ARG A 204 3.04 -15.15 7.99
CA ARG A 204 4.26 -15.31 7.18
C ARG A 204 4.91 -13.96 6.89
N SER A 205 4.12 -12.92 6.63
CA SER A 205 4.63 -11.54 6.47
C SER A 205 5.35 -11.08 7.73
N TRP A 206 4.76 -11.31 8.90
CA TRP A 206 5.39 -11.01 10.20
C TRP A 206 6.70 -11.75 10.41
N GLN A 207 6.75 -13.04 10.05
CA GLN A 207 7.96 -13.85 10.14
C GLN A 207 9.04 -13.31 9.21
N LEU A 208 8.74 -13.11 7.91
CA LEU A 208 9.72 -12.64 6.93
C LEU A 208 10.26 -11.25 7.26
N THR A 209 9.46 -10.40 7.89
CA THR A 209 9.86 -9.05 8.30
C THR A 209 10.46 -8.97 9.71
N ALA A 210 10.48 -10.07 10.48
CA ALA A 210 11.16 -10.08 11.77
C ALA A 210 12.67 -9.84 11.55
N GLY A 211 13.31 -9.00 12.36
CA GLY A 211 14.73 -8.66 12.20
C GLY A 211 15.12 -7.80 10.98
N ALA A 212 14.23 -7.59 10.00
CA ALA A 212 14.48 -6.75 8.82
C ALA A 212 13.37 -5.70 8.60
N TRP A 213 12.81 -5.20 9.70
CA TRP A 213 11.69 -4.26 9.67
C TRP A 213 12.09 -2.88 9.14
N VAL A 214 13.34 -2.43 9.31
CA VAL A 214 13.84 -1.15 8.77
C VAL A 214 13.84 -1.14 7.24
N PRO A 215 14.44 -2.13 6.54
CA PRO A 215 14.24 -2.33 5.10
C PRO A 215 12.79 -2.30 4.62
N ALA A 216 11.92 -3.06 5.29
CA ALA A 216 10.51 -3.13 4.94
C ALA A 216 9.80 -1.78 5.14
N TYR A 217 10.20 -1.05 6.19
CA TYR A 217 9.75 0.29 6.49
C TYR A 217 10.17 1.28 5.40
N LEU A 218 11.44 1.30 4.99
CA LEU A 218 11.92 2.21 3.94
C LEU A 218 11.22 1.96 2.61
N CYS A 219 11.01 0.69 2.23
CA CYS A 219 10.20 0.35 1.06
C CYS A 219 8.75 0.83 1.20
N GLY A 220 8.15 0.63 2.39
CA GLY A 220 6.81 1.12 2.71
C GLY A 220 6.70 2.63 2.58
N ALA A 221 7.68 3.37 3.11
CA ALA A 221 7.76 4.82 3.01
C ALA A 221 7.85 5.29 1.55
N ILE A 222 8.65 4.63 0.71
CA ILE A 222 8.72 4.93 -0.73
C ILE A 222 7.36 4.70 -1.40
N ILE A 223 6.69 3.59 -1.10
CA ILE A 223 5.36 3.29 -1.66
C ILE A 223 4.35 4.35 -1.22
N VAL A 224 4.37 4.76 0.05
CA VAL A 224 3.50 5.82 0.59
C VAL A 224 3.82 7.16 -0.07
N LEU A 225 5.09 7.51 -0.26
CA LEU A 225 5.50 8.74 -0.94
C LEU A 225 5.04 8.75 -2.39
N LEU A 226 5.23 7.66 -3.14
CA LEU A 226 4.73 7.53 -4.50
C LEU A 226 3.21 7.66 -4.56
N TYR A 227 2.49 7.05 -3.61
CA TYR A 227 1.04 7.14 -3.54
C TYR A 227 0.58 8.56 -3.25
N SER A 228 1.14 9.20 -2.22
CA SER A 228 0.87 10.59 -1.86
C SER A 228 1.19 11.53 -3.01
N PHE A 229 2.28 11.31 -3.75
CA PHE A 229 2.60 12.07 -4.95
C PHE A 229 1.50 11.95 -6.01
N CYS A 230 1.01 10.74 -6.29
CA CYS A 230 -0.08 10.53 -7.26
C CYS A 230 -1.38 11.24 -6.86
N ILE A 231 -1.68 11.30 -5.56
CA ILE A 231 -2.94 11.85 -5.05
C ILE A 231 -2.87 13.37 -4.87
N PHE A 232 -1.80 13.89 -4.27
CA PHE A 232 -1.71 15.28 -3.84
C PHE A 232 -1.00 16.19 -4.85
N ALA A 233 0.02 15.71 -5.58
CA ALA A 233 0.77 16.56 -6.51
C ALA A 233 -0.10 17.22 -7.60
N PRO A 234 -1.10 16.53 -8.20
CA PRO A 234 -1.99 17.18 -9.17
C PRO A 234 -2.74 18.39 -8.60
N SER A 235 -3.11 18.33 -7.31
CA SER A 235 -3.81 19.41 -6.61
C SER A 235 -2.92 20.62 -6.33
N LEU A 236 -1.61 20.43 -6.25
CA LEU A 236 -0.65 21.52 -6.11
C LEU A 236 -0.42 22.25 -7.44
N VAL A 237 -0.44 21.52 -8.57
CA VAL A 237 -0.17 22.09 -9.90
C VAL A 237 -1.39 22.77 -10.51
N LEU A 238 -2.56 22.13 -10.46
CA LEU A 238 -3.79 22.68 -11.05
C LEU A 238 -4.56 23.60 -10.10
N GLY A 239 -4.10 23.73 -8.86
CA GLY A 239 -4.85 24.36 -7.77
C GLY A 239 -6.06 23.51 -7.32
N SER A 240 -6.53 23.75 -6.11
CA SER A 240 -7.67 23.02 -5.50
C SER A 240 -9.04 23.51 -5.99
N ARG A 241 -9.10 24.30 -7.07
CA ARG A 241 -10.37 24.87 -7.55
C ARG A 241 -11.25 23.77 -8.15
N TRP A 242 -12.50 23.75 -7.72
CA TRP A 242 -13.53 22.79 -8.14
C TRP A 242 -13.71 22.72 -9.67
N GLN A 243 -13.49 23.83 -10.38
CA GLN A 243 -13.53 23.94 -11.84
C GLN A 243 -12.49 23.05 -12.56
N ASN A 244 -11.43 22.63 -11.86
CA ASN A 244 -10.39 21.76 -12.40
C ASN A 244 -10.59 20.29 -12.02
N PHE A 245 -11.76 19.89 -11.48
CA PHE A 245 -12.00 18.52 -11.01
C PHE A 245 -11.69 17.45 -12.06
N LEU A 246 -12.19 17.62 -13.29
CA LEU A 246 -11.97 16.64 -14.35
C LEU A 246 -10.48 16.52 -14.72
N GLY A 247 -9.77 17.65 -14.78
CA GLY A 247 -8.32 17.69 -15.01
C GLY A 247 -7.53 17.04 -13.86
N LEU A 248 -7.91 17.33 -12.61
CA LEU A 248 -7.34 16.72 -11.41
C LEU A 248 -7.54 15.21 -11.40
N LEU A 249 -8.76 14.75 -11.68
CA LEU A 249 -9.10 13.33 -11.72
C LEU A 249 -8.31 12.62 -12.81
N LEU A 250 -8.26 13.20 -14.02
CA LEU A 250 -7.55 12.62 -15.15
C LEU A 250 -6.04 12.50 -14.87
N ILE A 251 -5.40 13.56 -14.35
CA ILE A 251 -3.98 13.50 -13.99
C ILE A 251 -3.74 12.47 -12.87
N ARG A 252 -4.57 12.45 -11.82
CA ARG A 252 -4.46 11.45 -10.73
C ARG A 252 -4.57 10.03 -11.27
N THR A 253 -5.54 9.77 -12.14
CA THR A 253 -5.73 8.46 -12.76
C THR A 253 -4.52 8.07 -13.62
N ILE A 254 -3.99 8.98 -14.44
CA ILE A 254 -2.79 8.74 -15.25
C ILE A 254 -1.58 8.43 -14.35
N LEU A 255 -1.35 9.22 -13.29
CA LEU A 255 -0.27 8.97 -12.34
C LEU A 255 -0.42 7.61 -11.65
N LEU A 256 -1.64 7.25 -11.24
CA LEU A 256 -1.90 5.93 -10.65
C LEU A 256 -1.65 4.79 -11.66
N ILE A 257 -2.02 4.95 -12.94
CA ILE A 257 -1.74 3.97 -13.99
C ILE A 257 -0.24 3.72 -14.14
N ILE A 258 0.59 4.76 -13.98
CA ILE A 258 2.05 4.66 -14.07
C ILE A 258 2.66 4.10 -12.79
N CYS A 259 2.25 4.63 -11.63
CA CYS A 259 2.92 4.34 -10.36
C CYS A 259 2.43 3.05 -9.68
N LEU A 260 1.17 2.62 -9.87
CA LEU A 260 0.65 1.38 -9.27
C LEU A 260 1.47 0.13 -9.66
N PRO A 261 1.84 -0.06 -10.95
CA PRO A 261 2.80 -1.08 -11.37
C PRO A 261 4.08 -1.09 -10.55
N ILE A 262 4.70 0.08 -10.40
CA ILE A 262 5.97 0.24 -9.70
C ILE A 262 5.81 -0.13 -8.24
N MET A 263 4.77 0.37 -7.56
CA MET A 263 4.49 0.02 -6.15
C MET A 263 4.29 -1.49 -5.95
N GLY A 264 3.51 -2.14 -6.83
CA GLY A 264 3.26 -3.58 -6.77
C GLY A 264 4.55 -4.39 -6.96
N LEU A 265 5.38 -4.00 -7.93
CA LEU A 265 6.66 -4.66 -8.20
C LEU A 265 7.67 -4.45 -7.07
N ILE A 266 7.72 -3.26 -6.44
CA ILE A 266 8.56 -3.02 -5.25
C ILE A 266 8.18 -3.98 -4.12
N ARG A 267 6.87 -4.15 -3.85
CA ARG A 267 6.40 -5.10 -2.82
C ARG A 267 6.77 -6.54 -3.16
N LEU A 268 6.61 -6.94 -4.41
CA LEU A 268 6.99 -8.29 -4.87
C LEU A 268 8.51 -8.52 -4.74
N GLN A 269 9.34 -7.56 -5.17
CA GLN A 269 10.80 -7.67 -5.04
C GLN A 269 11.25 -7.69 -3.58
N LEU A 270 10.61 -6.89 -2.71
CA LEU A 270 10.86 -6.96 -1.28
C LEU A 270 10.50 -8.34 -0.71
N TYR A 271 9.37 -8.93 -1.14
CA TYR A 271 9.00 -10.30 -0.77
C TYR A 271 10.05 -11.32 -1.22
N GLU A 272 10.40 -11.32 -2.52
CA GLU A 272 11.41 -12.24 -3.08
C GLU A 272 12.73 -12.12 -2.32
N HIS A 273 13.18 -10.89 -2.05
CA HIS A 273 14.43 -10.63 -1.34
C HIS A 273 14.38 -11.12 0.12
N GLN A 274 13.33 -10.80 0.87
CA GLN A 274 13.19 -11.23 2.27
C GLN A 274 13.07 -12.76 2.39
N ARG A 275 12.37 -13.37 1.43
CA ARG A 275 12.25 -14.82 1.34
C ARG A 275 13.60 -15.48 1.08
N THR A 276 14.36 -15.02 0.08
CA THR A 276 15.68 -15.58 -0.23
C THR A 276 16.64 -15.44 0.93
N ARG A 277 16.63 -14.31 1.65
CA ARG A 277 17.45 -14.15 2.86
C ARG A 277 17.07 -15.18 3.92
N ARG A 278 15.81 -15.18 4.36
CA ARG A 278 15.37 -16.07 5.44
C ARG A 278 15.51 -17.56 5.11
N GLU A 279 15.04 -17.96 3.93
CA GLU A 279 15.06 -19.38 3.54
C GLU A 279 16.47 -19.83 3.12
N GLY A 280 17.29 -18.92 2.56
CA GLY A 280 18.70 -19.18 2.27
C GLY A 280 19.54 -19.29 3.55
N ASP A 281 19.29 -18.43 4.54
CA ASP A 281 19.92 -18.47 5.85
C ASP A 281 19.53 -19.75 6.61
N ASP A 282 18.26 -20.17 6.54
CA ASP A 282 17.78 -21.42 7.13
C ASP A 282 18.47 -22.65 6.48
N LEU A 283 18.66 -22.64 5.16
CA LEU A 283 19.41 -23.67 4.45
C LEU A 283 20.89 -23.69 4.86
N ALA A 284 21.53 -22.53 4.95
CA ALA A 284 22.92 -22.41 5.38
C ALA A 284 23.11 -22.86 6.85
N ALA A 285 22.18 -22.50 7.74
CA ALA A 285 22.20 -22.91 9.14
C ALA A 285 22.00 -24.43 9.29
N ARG A 286 21.08 -25.04 8.52
CA ARG A 286 20.89 -26.49 8.49
C ARG A 286 22.12 -27.21 7.95
N MET A 287 22.75 -26.68 6.90
CA MET A 287 23.99 -27.24 6.36
C MET A 287 25.16 -27.13 7.35
N ALA A 288 25.25 -26.04 8.12
CA ALA A 288 26.25 -25.89 9.17
C ALA A 288 26.04 -26.88 10.33
N GLN A 289 24.78 -27.17 10.69
CA GLN A 289 24.45 -28.19 11.69
C GLN A 289 24.76 -29.61 11.21
N VAL A 290 24.50 -29.93 9.94
CA VAL A 290 24.82 -31.24 9.36
C VAL A 290 26.34 -31.40 9.14
N GLY A 291 27.05 -30.33 8.80
CA GLY A 291 28.51 -30.31 8.63
C GLY A 291 29.29 -30.48 9.94
N TYR A 292 28.66 -30.29 11.10
CA TYR A 292 29.28 -30.51 12.42
C TYR A 292 29.16 -31.95 12.94
N VAL A 293 28.36 -32.80 12.29
CA VAL A 293 28.18 -34.22 12.68
C VAL A 293 29.14 -35.15 11.91
N GLY A 294 29.96 -34.61 10.98
CA GLY A 294 30.86 -35.37 10.11
C GLY A 294 32.33 -35.37 10.50
N LYS A 295 32.69 -35.11 11.77
CA LYS A 295 34.06 -35.29 12.28
C LYS A 295 34.02 -35.89 13.69
N GLY A 296 34.01 -37.21 13.74
CA GLY A 296 34.17 -38.06 14.92
C GLY A 296 34.32 -39.49 14.47
#